data_AF-A0A948WB92-F1
#
_entry.id   AF-A0A948WB92-F1
#
_cell.length_a   1.000
_cell.length_b   1.000
_cell.length_c   1.000
_cell.angle_alpha   90.00
_cell.angle_beta   90.00
_cell.angle_gamma   90.00
#
_symmetry.space_group_name_H-M   'P 1'
#
loop_
_entity.id
_entity.type
_entity.pdbx_description
1 polymer ?
#
loop_
_entity_poly.entity_id
_entity_poly.type
_entity_poly.pdbx_seq_one_letter_code
_entity_poly.pdbx_strand_id
1 'polypeptide(L)'
;MRFKLMTLPMITALLLAGTPIFAADNAPAEAGDHKLTAAEVAKQRKAILDMRDATLKRLYKAKPATRNEIAKAEGYAVFDSNQANVILLVAGTGSGVLVDNATGQPTFMKMHRLGTGPGIGFKKYKQILVFKSRKVLDTFKTVGADVTASGDATFKVSAHGDGKVMDTAVSFDPMISVYQVTDKGILLQANWGGMAYLPNSDLNDTKDTKDTIKPNEAGK
;
A
#
# COMPACT_ATOMS: atom_id res chain seq x y z
N MET A 1 -17.11 -57.11 16.25
CA MET A 1 -18.23 -56.21 15.85
C MET A 1 -17.90 -55.61 14.49
N ARG A 2 -18.70 -55.91 13.46
CA ARG A 2 -18.62 -55.33 12.11
C ARG A 2 -19.59 -54.15 12.06
N PHE A 3 -19.16 -52.97 11.62
CA PHE A 3 -20.08 -51.91 11.20
C PHE A 3 -19.81 -51.50 9.76
N LYS A 4 -20.92 -51.25 9.08
CA LYS A 4 -21.17 -51.35 7.66
C LYS A 4 -21.10 -49.95 7.04
N LEU A 5 -20.73 -49.91 5.76
CA LEU A 5 -20.74 -48.79 4.82
C LEU A 5 -22.07 -47.99 4.83
N MET A 6 -22.00 -46.66 4.69
CA MET A 6 -23.15 -45.86 4.25
C MET A 6 -22.67 -44.71 3.35
N THR A 7 -22.91 -44.89 2.05
CA THR A 7 -22.80 -43.89 0.98
C THR A 7 -24.16 -43.23 0.72
N LEU A 8 -24.14 -42.17 -0.12
CA LEU A 8 -25.22 -41.44 -0.83
C LEU A 8 -25.86 -40.22 -0.13
N PRO A 9 -26.45 -39.23 -0.89
CA PRO A 9 -26.53 -39.11 -2.36
C PRO A 9 -26.21 -37.72 -2.97
N MET A 10 -25.98 -37.82 -4.27
CA MET A 10 -26.06 -36.83 -5.36
C MET A 10 -27.40 -36.07 -5.34
N ILE A 11 -27.40 -34.74 -5.50
CA ILE A 11 -28.59 -33.97 -5.90
C ILE A 11 -28.32 -33.38 -7.28
N THR A 12 -29.07 -33.90 -8.24
CA THR A 12 -29.10 -33.48 -9.64
C THR A 12 -30.46 -32.87 -9.94
N ALA A 13 -30.41 -31.79 -10.73
CA ALA A 13 -31.46 -31.22 -11.59
C ALA A 13 -32.62 -30.43 -10.98
N LEU A 14 -32.78 -29.19 -11.47
CA LEU A 14 -33.99 -28.83 -12.21
C LEU A 14 -33.71 -27.71 -13.24
N LEU A 15 -33.80 -28.06 -14.54
CA LEU A 15 -33.97 -27.13 -15.65
C LEU A 15 -35.48 -26.92 -15.84
N LEU A 16 -35.96 -25.68 -15.89
CA LEU A 16 -37.24 -25.31 -16.53
C LEU A 16 -36.98 -24.17 -17.53
N ALA A 17 -37.63 -24.25 -18.69
CA ALA A 17 -37.45 -23.40 -19.86
C ALA A 17 -38.65 -22.47 -20.12
N GLY A 18 -38.36 -21.26 -20.65
CA GLY A 18 -39.22 -20.39 -21.50
C GLY A 18 -40.17 -19.43 -20.75
N THR A 19 -40.48 -18.18 -21.15
CA THR A 19 -40.18 -17.16 -22.21
C THR A 19 -40.83 -15.81 -21.69
N PRO A 20 -40.94 -14.65 -22.40
CA PRO A 20 -40.13 -13.91 -23.38
C PRO A 20 -39.80 -12.43 -22.96
N ILE A 21 -38.82 -11.83 -23.66
CA ILE A 21 -38.66 -10.40 -24.04
C ILE A 21 -39.14 -9.31 -23.06
N PHE A 22 -38.17 -8.68 -22.37
CA PHE A 22 -38.05 -7.22 -22.37
C PHE A 22 -36.61 -6.89 -22.75
N ALA A 23 -36.44 -6.16 -23.85
CA ALA A 23 -35.19 -5.52 -24.20
C ALA A 23 -34.92 -4.42 -23.16
N ALA A 24 -34.11 -4.74 -22.15
CA ALA A 24 -33.32 -3.76 -21.43
C ALA A 24 -31.87 -4.07 -21.80
N ASP A 25 -31.32 -3.20 -22.63
CA ASP A 25 -29.91 -3.11 -22.97
C ASP A 25 -29.11 -2.93 -21.68
N ASN A 26 -28.79 -4.05 -21.04
CA ASN A 26 -27.80 -4.14 -19.97
C ASN A 26 -26.73 -5.10 -20.47
N ALA A 27 -26.01 -4.64 -21.49
CA ALA A 27 -24.65 -5.08 -21.69
C ALA A 27 -23.91 -4.99 -20.33
N PRO A 28 -23.19 -6.04 -19.89
CA PRO A 28 -22.34 -5.90 -18.74
C PRO A 28 -21.36 -4.76 -19.04
N ALA A 29 -21.34 -3.74 -18.17
CA ALA A 29 -20.39 -2.65 -18.26
C ALA A 29 -18.99 -3.25 -18.43
N GLU A 30 -18.44 -3.06 -19.63
CA GLU A 30 -17.05 -3.39 -19.91
C GLU A 30 -16.21 -2.66 -18.86
N ALA A 31 -15.36 -3.42 -18.17
CA ALA A 31 -14.33 -2.88 -17.30
C ALA A 31 -13.32 -2.13 -18.18
N GLY A 32 -13.68 -0.89 -18.56
CA GLY A 32 -12.80 0.00 -19.28
C GLY A 32 -11.65 0.44 -18.38
N ASP A 33 -10.43 0.38 -18.92
CA ASP A 33 -9.20 0.88 -18.32
C ASP A 33 -9.33 2.37 -17.99
N HIS A 34 -9.83 2.69 -16.79
CA HIS A 34 -10.03 4.08 -16.39
C HIS A 34 -8.68 4.68 -15.94
N LYS A 35 -7.86 5.07 -16.92
CA LYS A 35 -6.64 5.86 -16.69
C LYS A 35 -7.04 7.23 -16.14
N LEU A 36 -6.42 7.64 -15.04
CA LEU A 36 -6.72 8.92 -14.38
C LEU A 36 -6.44 10.10 -15.33
N THR A 37 -7.34 11.07 -15.36
CA THR A 37 -7.10 12.36 -16.03
C THR A 37 -6.02 13.16 -15.30
N ALA A 38 -5.43 14.16 -15.97
CA ALA A 38 -4.38 15.00 -15.36
C ALA A 38 -4.88 15.72 -14.10
N ALA A 39 -6.14 16.18 -14.13
CA ALA A 39 -6.78 16.84 -13.01
C ALA A 39 -6.94 15.88 -11.81
N GLU A 40 -7.32 14.63 -12.06
CA GLU A 40 -7.43 13.60 -11.02
C GLU A 40 -6.07 13.21 -10.45
N VAL A 41 -5.05 13.05 -11.29
CA VAL A 41 -3.66 12.82 -10.86
C VAL A 41 -3.19 13.96 -9.96
N ALA A 42 -3.35 15.21 -10.40
CA ALA A 42 -2.96 16.37 -9.61
C ALA A 42 -3.69 16.45 -8.26
N LYS A 43 -5.00 16.17 -8.26
CA LYS A 43 -5.83 16.13 -7.05
C LYS A 43 -5.35 15.05 -6.08
N GLN A 44 -5.09 13.83 -6.56
CA GLN A 44 -4.60 12.73 -5.72
C GLN A 44 -3.21 13.00 -5.16
N ARG A 45 -2.28 13.47 -6.00
CA ARG A 45 -0.92 13.88 -5.57
C ARG A 45 -1.01 14.93 -4.46
N LYS A 46 -1.85 15.96 -4.64
CA LYS A 46 -2.06 16.99 -3.62
C LYS A 46 -2.58 16.41 -2.31
N ALA A 47 -3.59 15.54 -2.36
CA ALA A 47 -4.15 14.92 -1.16
C ALA A 47 -3.10 14.09 -0.39
N ILE A 48 -2.22 13.37 -1.09
CA ILE A 48 -1.12 12.61 -0.48
C ILE A 48 -0.09 13.54 0.17
N LEU A 49 0.27 14.65 -0.48
CA LEU A 49 1.21 15.63 0.08
C LEU A 49 0.63 16.35 1.31
N ASP A 50 -0.66 16.73 1.27
CA ASP A 50 -1.35 17.32 2.41
C ASP A 50 -1.41 16.32 3.59
N MET A 51 -1.67 15.04 3.31
CA MET A 51 -1.64 13.95 4.30
C MET A 51 -0.24 13.79 4.92
N ARG A 52 0.82 13.81 4.10
CA ARG A 52 2.22 13.80 4.56
C ARG A 52 2.48 14.93 5.54
N ASP A 53 2.13 16.16 5.16
CA ASP A 53 2.43 17.35 5.97
C ASP A 53 1.69 17.35 7.30
N ALA A 54 0.40 16.98 7.29
CA ALA A 54 -0.39 16.82 8.51
C ALA A 54 0.20 15.75 9.44
N THR A 55 0.65 14.63 8.87
CA THR A 55 1.22 13.50 9.62
C THR A 55 2.57 13.88 10.24
N LEU A 56 3.46 14.51 9.48
CA LEU A 56 4.74 15.01 9.99
C LEU A 56 4.54 16.06 11.09
N LYS A 57 3.59 16.99 10.91
CA LYS A 57 3.24 17.96 11.96
C LYS A 57 2.84 17.29 13.26
N ARG A 58 2.03 16.22 13.20
CA ARG A 58 1.66 15.42 14.38
C ARG A 58 2.87 14.73 14.99
N LEU A 59 3.72 14.09 14.17
CA LEU A 59 4.95 13.46 14.63
C LEU A 59 5.84 14.45 15.37
N TYR A 60 6.09 15.60 14.77
CA TYR A 60 6.97 16.62 15.34
C TYR A 60 6.43 17.25 16.62
N LYS A 61 5.09 17.37 16.74
CA LYS A 61 4.48 17.85 17.99
C LYS A 61 4.72 16.88 19.14
N ALA A 62 4.56 15.58 18.88
CA ALA A 62 4.70 14.55 19.91
C ALA A 62 6.15 14.11 20.15
N LYS A 63 7.02 14.17 19.14
CA LYS A 63 8.44 13.83 19.22
C LYS A 63 9.31 14.85 18.46
N PRO A 64 9.62 16.02 19.04
CA PRO A 64 10.34 17.10 18.36
C PRO A 64 11.69 16.70 17.76
N ALA A 65 12.42 15.77 18.40
CA ALA A 65 13.71 15.27 17.92
C ALA A 65 13.66 14.65 16.51
N THR A 66 12.50 14.12 16.11
CA THR A 66 12.30 13.52 14.78
C THR A 66 12.38 14.54 13.64
N ARG A 67 12.25 15.84 13.91
CA ARG A 67 12.52 16.90 12.91
C ARG A 67 13.94 16.80 12.40
N ASN A 68 14.90 16.71 13.32
CA ASN A 68 16.32 16.63 12.99
C ASN A 68 16.67 15.27 12.39
N GLU A 69 16.06 14.18 12.88
CA GLU A 69 16.26 12.84 12.31
C GLU A 69 15.83 12.81 10.83
N ILE A 70 14.60 13.27 10.54
CA ILE A 70 14.07 13.28 9.17
C ILE A 70 14.86 14.23 8.27
N ALA A 71 15.27 15.40 8.78
CA ALA A 71 16.07 16.35 7.99
C ALA A 71 17.46 15.82 7.64
N LYS A 72 18.07 14.97 8.49
CA LYS A 72 19.40 14.39 8.27
C LYS A 72 19.38 13.05 7.54
N ALA A 73 18.20 12.46 7.34
CA ALA A 73 18.04 11.20 6.65
C ALA A 73 18.30 11.36 5.14
N GLU A 74 18.52 10.24 4.45
CA GLU A 74 18.66 10.21 2.99
C GLU A 74 17.31 10.47 2.31
N GLY A 75 16.22 10.07 2.98
CA GLY A 75 14.85 10.36 2.60
C GLY A 75 13.88 9.81 3.63
N TYR A 76 12.59 10.02 3.40
CA TYR A 76 11.53 9.51 4.25
C TYR A 76 10.30 9.17 3.43
N ALA A 77 9.44 8.29 3.92
CA ALA A 77 8.15 8.01 3.32
C ALA A 77 7.03 8.14 4.35
N VAL A 78 5.87 8.62 3.90
CA VAL A 78 4.66 8.73 4.73
C VAL A 78 3.50 8.07 4.02
N PHE A 79 2.84 7.15 4.72
CA PHE A 79 1.74 6.34 4.21
C PHE A 79 0.48 6.51 5.05
N ASP A 80 -0.66 6.54 4.37
CA ASP A 80 -1.96 6.29 4.98
C ASP A 80 -2.29 4.81 4.93
N SER A 81 -2.47 4.18 6.09
CA SER A 81 -2.82 2.77 6.23
C SER A 81 -4.22 2.61 6.78
N ASN A 82 -5.07 1.94 6.00
CA ASN A 82 -6.34 1.40 6.46
C ASN A 82 -6.20 -0.13 6.54
N GLN A 83 -6.22 -0.66 7.77
CA GLN A 83 -6.18 -2.09 8.03
C GLN A 83 -7.56 -2.59 8.46
N ALA A 84 -8.01 -3.67 7.84
CA ALA A 84 -9.14 -4.49 8.29
C ALA A 84 -8.63 -5.86 8.75
N ASN A 85 -9.07 -6.31 9.92
CA ASN A 85 -8.73 -7.62 10.48
C ASN A 85 -10.02 -8.45 10.61
N VAL A 86 -10.01 -9.67 10.06
CA VAL A 86 -11.10 -10.66 10.19
C VAL A 86 -10.53 -12.00 10.62
N ILE A 87 -10.69 -12.34 11.90
CA ILE A 87 -10.31 -13.60 12.56
C ILE A 87 -8.82 -13.92 12.41
N LEU A 88 -8.43 -14.45 11.25
CA LEU A 88 -7.08 -14.90 10.90
C LEU A 88 -6.52 -14.21 9.65
N LEU A 89 -7.32 -13.43 8.92
CA LEU A 89 -6.91 -12.73 7.70
C LEU A 89 -6.78 -11.22 7.95
N VAL A 90 -5.69 -10.65 7.46
CA VAL A 90 -5.41 -9.22 7.50
C VAL A 90 -5.21 -8.72 6.08
N ALA A 91 -6.09 -7.80 5.66
CA ALA A 91 -5.99 -7.10 4.39
C ALA A 91 -6.00 -5.59 4.64
N GLY A 92 -5.15 -4.86 3.93
CA GLY A 92 -5.11 -3.41 4.01
C GLY A 92 -4.59 -2.81 2.72
N THR A 93 -5.06 -1.61 2.42
CA THR A 93 -4.55 -0.82 1.30
C THR A 93 -4.27 0.59 1.78
N GLY A 94 -3.36 1.25 1.08
CA GLY A 94 -2.92 2.59 1.43
C GLY A 94 -2.22 3.28 0.27
N SER A 95 -2.06 4.59 0.43
CA SER A 95 -1.29 5.42 -0.47
C SER A 95 -0.34 6.30 0.34
N GLY A 96 0.75 6.69 -0.29
CA GLY A 96 1.77 7.48 0.37
C GLY A 96 2.71 8.14 -0.61
N VAL A 97 3.73 8.78 -0.04
CA VAL A 97 4.78 9.45 -0.78
C VAL A 97 6.12 9.16 -0.11
N LEU A 98 7.10 8.79 -0.92
CA LEU A 98 8.51 8.80 -0.57
C LEU A 98 9.12 10.11 -1.05
N VAL A 99 9.93 10.75 -0.21
CA VAL A 99 10.64 12.00 -0.53
C VAL A 99 12.13 11.73 -0.41
N ASP A 100 12.84 12.03 -1.48
CA ASP A 100 14.30 12.03 -1.49
C ASP A 100 14.81 13.37 -0.93
N ASN A 101 15.46 13.36 0.23
CA ASN A 101 15.85 14.60 0.90
C ASN A 101 16.93 15.38 0.14
N ALA A 102 17.72 14.71 -0.72
CA ALA A 102 18.75 15.39 -1.49
C ALA A 102 18.15 16.24 -2.62
N THR A 103 17.00 15.83 -3.17
CA THR A 103 16.38 16.50 -4.33
C THR A 103 15.03 17.15 -4.03
N GLY A 104 14.41 16.79 -2.91
CA GLY A 104 13.03 17.15 -2.56
C GLY A 104 11.97 16.47 -3.44
N GLN A 105 12.35 15.55 -4.35
CA GLN A 105 11.41 14.97 -5.30
C GLN A 105 10.49 13.93 -4.62
N PRO A 106 9.16 14.03 -4.82
CA PRO A 106 8.21 13.03 -4.35
C PRO A 106 8.07 11.88 -5.35
N THR A 107 8.12 10.65 -4.84
CA THR A 107 7.66 9.43 -5.53
C THR A 107 6.38 8.98 -4.86
N PHE A 108 5.27 8.95 -5.61
CA PHE A 108 3.98 8.50 -5.08
C PHE A 108 3.94 6.98 -5.05
N MET A 109 3.36 6.41 -4.00
CA MET A 109 3.44 4.98 -3.73
C MET A 109 2.08 4.40 -3.32
N LYS A 110 1.84 3.15 -3.72
CA LYS A 110 0.76 2.29 -3.22
C LYS A 110 1.33 1.41 -2.12
N MET A 111 0.47 1.04 -1.17
CA MET A 111 0.80 0.15 -0.08
C MET A 111 -0.29 -0.90 0.07
N HIS A 112 0.11 -2.16 0.20
CA HIS A 112 -0.78 -3.29 0.42
C HIS A 112 -0.33 -4.05 1.65
N ARG A 113 -1.26 -4.46 2.49
CA ARG A 113 -1.02 -5.36 3.61
C ARG A 113 -1.69 -6.68 3.31
N LEU A 114 -0.90 -7.75 3.33
CA LEU A 114 -1.38 -9.13 3.25
C LEU A 114 -0.68 -9.92 4.35
N GLY A 115 -1.47 -10.47 5.26
CA GLY A 115 -0.92 -11.30 6.32
C GLY A 115 -2.00 -12.08 7.03
N THR A 116 -1.56 -12.97 7.90
CA THR A 116 -2.42 -13.66 8.85
C THR A 116 -2.15 -13.15 10.25
N GLY A 117 -3.18 -13.05 11.08
CA GLY A 117 -3.01 -12.58 12.45
C GLY A 117 -4.32 -12.59 13.23
N PRO A 118 -4.27 -12.93 14.53
CA PRO A 118 -5.47 -13.00 15.35
C PRO A 118 -6.05 -11.59 15.57
N GLY A 119 -7.31 -11.40 15.21
CA GLY A 119 -8.04 -10.19 15.59
C GLY A 119 -9.24 -9.89 14.71
N ILE A 120 -10.19 -9.15 15.28
CA ILE A 120 -11.32 -8.57 14.56
C ILE A 120 -11.26 -7.06 14.79
N GLY A 121 -11.34 -6.28 13.72
CA GLY A 121 -11.47 -4.83 13.82
C GLY A 121 -10.80 -4.05 12.70
N PHE A 122 -11.11 -2.74 12.66
CA PHE A 122 -10.48 -1.78 11.75
C PHE A 122 -9.46 -0.94 12.51
N LYS A 123 -8.28 -0.75 11.91
CA LYS A 123 -7.25 0.16 12.41
C LYS A 123 -6.87 1.13 11.31
N LYS A 124 -7.02 2.42 11.58
CA LYS A 124 -6.46 3.49 10.76
C LYS A 124 -5.21 4.00 11.44
N TYR A 125 -4.11 4.06 10.71
CA TYR A 125 -2.87 4.65 11.19
C TYR A 125 -2.09 5.25 10.03
N LYS A 126 -1.26 6.23 10.34
CA LYS A 126 -0.27 6.75 9.40
C LYS A 126 1.08 6.14 9.73
N GLN A 127 1.84 5.74 8.73
CA GLN A 127 3.17 5.18 8.92
C GLN A 127 4.22 6.12 8.32
N ILE A 128 5.32 6.30 9.05
CA ILE A 128 6.47 7.10 8.61
C ILE A 128 7.69 6.20 8.65
N LEU A 129 8.39 6.10 7.52
CA LEU A 129 9.65 5.39 7.37
C LEU A 129 10.74 6.43 7.16
N VAL A 130 11.83 6.35 7.91
CA VAL A 130 12.97 7.27 7.80
C VAL A 130 14.19 6.49 7.38
N PHE A 131 14.71 6.78 6.20
CA PHE A 131 15.78 6.00 5.57
C PHE A 131 17.14 6.62 5.87
N LYS A 132 17.98 5.89 6.60
CA LYS A 132 19.35 6.31 6.97
C LYS A 132 20.39 5.90 5.92
N SER A 133 19.98 5.13 4.90
CA SER A 133 20.85 4.62 3.84
C SER A 133 20.34 5.02 2.46
N ARG A 134 21.23 5.58 1.65
CA ARG A 134 20.93 5.97 0.27
C ARG A 134 20.55 4.75 -0.57
N LYS A 135 21.30 3.65 -0.41
CA LYS A 135 21.02 2.38 -1.08
C LYS A 135 19.61 1.87 -0.78
N VAL A 136 19.20 1.88 0.50
CA VAL A 136 17.87 1.40 0.92
C VAL A 136 16.77 2.31 0.36
N LEU A 137 16.97 3.64 0.41
CA LEU A 137 16.04 4.60 -0.18
C LEU A 137 15.87 4.36 -1.68
N ASP A 138 16.97 4.21 -2.42
CA ASP A 138 16.93 4.04 -3.87
C ASP A 138 16.27 2.71 -4.27
N THR A 139 16.53 1.62 -3.54
CA THR A 139 15.81 0.36 -3.72
C THR A 139 14.31 0.55 -3.47
N PHE A 140 13.93 1.14 -2.34
CA PHE A 140 12.52 1.35 -2.01
C PHE A 140 11.80 2.24 -3.05
N LYS A 141 12.48 3.27 -3.54
CA LYS A 141 11.98 4.22 -4.56
C LYS A 141 11.78 3.56 -5.93
N THR A 142 12.63 2.62 -6.31
CA THR A 142 12.67 2.04 -7.68
C THR A 142 11.88 0.75 -7.80
N VAL A 143 12.10 -0.20 -6.90
CA VAL A 143 11.50 -1.54 -6.94
C VAL A 143 10.43 -1.75 -5.88
N GLY A 144 10.33 -0.84 -4.90
CA GLY A 144 9.44 -1.01 -3.76
C GLY A 144 10.02 -1.93 -2.69
N ALA A 145 9.18 -2.37 -1.78
CA ALA A 145 9.53 -3.30 -0.71
C ALA A 145 8.38 -4.27 -0.48
N ASP A 146 8.63 -5.57 -0.54
CA ASP A 146 7.71 -6.57 -0.03
C ASP A 146 8.32 -7.22 1.21
N VAL A 147 7.60 -7.12 2.33
CA VAL A 147 8.06 -7.47 3.66
C VAL A 147 7.20 -8.63 4.16
N THR A 148 7.24 -9.75 3.47
CA THR A 148 6.37 -10.90 3.76
C THR A 148 6.66 -11.53 5.13
N ALA A 149 5.63 -12.13 5.73
CA ALA A 149 5.69 -12.72 7.08
C ALA A 149 6.54 -14.00 7.17
N SER A 150 6.97 -14.57 6.04
CA SER A 150 7.68 -15.86 5.94
C SER A 150 9.19 -15.74 5.66
N GLY A 151 9.77 -14.54 5.72
CA GLY A 151 11.22 -14.37 5.70
C GLY A 151 11.90 -14.43 4.33
N ASP A 152 11.15 -14.54 3.23
CA ASP A 152 11.65 -14.44 1.84
C ASP A 152 11.16 -13.15 1.15
N ALA A 153 11.18 -12.06 1.90
CA ALA A 153 10.97 -10.71 1.39
C ALA A 153 12.01 -10.37 0.29
N THR A 154 11.58 -9.87 -0.87
CA THR A 154 12.45 -9.28 -1.92
C THR A 154 13.24 -8.07 -1.41
N PHE A 155 12.95 -7.58 -0.21
CA PHE A 155 13.77 -6.60 0.52
C PHE A 155 14.99 -7.19 1.26
N LYS A 156 15.28 -8.49 1.11
CA LYS A 156 16.51 -9.19 1.58
C LYS A 156 17.84 -8.60 1.07
N VAL A 157 17.82 -7.49 0.32
CA VAL A 157 18.98 -6.80 -0.28
C VAL A 157 19.97 -6.24 0.76
N SER A 158 19.69 -6.34 2.07
CA SER A 158 20.65 -5.97 3.13
C SER A 158 20.60 -6.87 4.35
N ALA A 159 20.68 -8.19 4.16
CA ALA A 159 21.28 -9.04 5.20
C ALA A 159 22.77 -8.66 5.34
N HIS A 160 23.05 -7.59 6.08
CA HIS A 160 24.38 -7.41 6.68
C HIS A 160 24.44 -8.32 7.91
N GLY A 161 25.08 -9.47 7.73
CA GLY A 161 25.56 -10.30 8.84
C GLY A 161 24.74 -11.56 9.09
N ASP A 162 25.40 -12.69 8.84
CA ASP A 162 25.28 -13.98 9.54
C ASP A 162 23.88 -14.61 9.63
N GLY A 163 23.30 -14.96 8.48
CA GLY A 163 22.66 -16.26 8.21
C GLY A 163 21.76 -16.94 9.25
N LYS A 164 21.20 -16.23 10.23
CA LYS A 164 20.33 -16.77 11.28
C LYS A 164 18.91 -16.29 11.05
N VAL A 165 18.12 -17.16 10.43
CA VAL A 165 16.68 -17.01 10.33
C VAL A 165 16.11 -17.30 11.72
N MET A 166 15.77 -16.27 12.48
CA MET A 166 14.93 -16.44 13.66
C MET A 166 13.48 -16.54 13.21
N ASP A 167 12.78 -17.56 13.71
CA ASP A 167 11.39 -17.91 13.42
C ASP A 167 10.39 -16.92 14.07
N THR A 168 10.71 -15.64 14.03
CA THR A 168 9.84 -14.56 14.48
C THR A 168 10.00 -13.46 13.47
N ALA A 169 8.92 -13.18 12.72
CA ALA A 169 8.86 -12.13 11.70
C ALA A 169 9.07 -10.74 12.34
N VAL A 170 10.32 -10.39 12.62
CA VAL A 170 10.70 -9.06 13.04
C VAL A 170 11.13 -8.31 11.79
N SER A 171 10.20 -7.57 11.21
CA SER A 171 10.52 -6.57 10.18
C SER A 171 11.27 -5.44 10.85
N PHE A 172 12.58 -5.61 10.97
CA PHE A 172 13.51 -4.64 11.55
C PHE A 172 14.72 -4.51 10.64
N ASP A 173 14.86 -3.34 10.02
CA ASP A 173 16.07 -2.92 9.34
C ASP A 173 16.64 -1.74 10.15
N PRO A 174 17.87 -1.84 10.71
CA PRO A 174 18.45 -0.75 11.52
C PRO A 174 18.62 0.55 10.72
N MET A 175 18.65 0.46 9.39
CA MET A 175 18.74 1.59 8.47
C MET A 175 17.39 2.26 8.21
N ILE A 176 16.29 1.76 8.78
CA ILE A 176 14.96 2.34 8.67
C ILE A 176 14.37 2.56 10.07
N SER A 177 14.15 3.82 10.45
CA SER A 177 13.30 4.10 11.61
C SER A 177 11.83 4.06 11.19
N VAL A 178 11.00 3.34 11.94
CA VAL A 178 9.55 3.22 11.66
C VAL A 178 8.74 3.83 12.79
N TYR A 179 7.85 4.75 12.42
CA TYR A 179 6.87 5.38 13.31
C TYR A 179 5.45 5.08 12.84
N GLN A 180 4.55 4.80 13.78
CA GLN A 180 3.11 4.75 13.52
C GLN A 180 2.41 5.85 14.32
N VAL A 181 1.64 6.68 13.60
CA VAL A 181 0.80 7.72 14.18
C VAL A 181 -0.63 7.23 14.16
N THR A 182 -1.21 7.08 15.34
CA THR A 182 -2.61 6.66 15.54
C THR A 182 -3.39 7.78 16.22
N ASP A 183 -4.71 7.64 16.32
CA ASP A 183 -5.55 8.57 17.09
C ASP A 183 -5.24 8.54 18.59
N LYS A 184 -4.64 7.46 19.08
CA LYS A 184 -4.27 7.28 20.50
C LYS A 184 -2.85 7.76 20.83
N GLY A 185 -2.03 8.07 19.83
CA GLY A 185 -0.63 8.46 20.03
C GLY A 185 0.34 7.87 19.00
N ILE A 186 1.64 8.00 19.30
CA ILE A 186 2.72 7.59 18.40
C ILE A 186 3.46 6.37 18.95
N LEU A 187 3.56 5.33 18.13
CA LEU A 187 4.32 4.11 18.40
C LEU A 187 5.64 4.18 17.62
N LEU A 188 6.77 4.00 18.33
CA LEU A 188 8.11 3.92 17.74
C LEU A 188 8.50 2.44 17.58
N GLN A 189 9.31 2.11 16.56
CA GLN A 189 9.72 0.73 16.24
C GLN A 189 8.52 -0.18 15.99
N ALA A 190 7.53 0.35 15.29
CA ALA A 190 6.36 -0.43 14.95
C ALA A 190 6.70 -1.49 13.90
N ASN A 191 6.12 -2.68 14.04
CA ASN A 191 6.30 -3.74 13.06
C ASN A 191 5.71 -3.31 11.70
N TRP A 192 6.50 -3.42 10.64
CA TRP A 192 6.13 -3.11 9.26
C TRP A 192 6.04 -4.36 8.36
N GLY A 193 6.02 -5.54 8.96
CA GLY A 193 5.85 -6.83 8.27
C GLY A 193 4.44 -7.09 7.75
N GLY A 194 4.37 -7.97 6.76
CA GLY A 194 3.19 -8.26 5.95
C GLY A 194 2.79 -7.10 5.03
N MET A 195 3.70 -6.16 4.75
CA MET A 195 3.44 -4.96 3.94
C MET A 195 4.23 -5.00 2.64
N ALA A 196 3.56 -4.70 1.53
CA ALA A 196 4.16 -4.38 0.26
C ALA A 196 4.00 -2.89 -0.04
N TYR A 197 5.06 -2.23 -0.49
CA TYR A 197 5.11 -0.84 -0.92
C TYR A 197 5.62 -0.81 -2.34
N LEU A 198 4.91 -0.13 -3.24
CA LEU A 198 5.24 -0.11 -4.66
C LEU A 198 5.08 1.31 -5.21
N PRO A 199 5.97 1.78 -6.11
CA PRO A 199 5.73 3.00 -6.86
C PRO A 199 4.37 2.97 -7.58
N ASN A 200 3.64 4.08 -7.54
CA ASN A 200 2.35 4.22 -8.19
C ASN A 200 2.54 4.79 -9.59
N SER A 201 2.53 3.95 -10.63
CA SER A 201 2.66 4.37 -12.04
C SER A 201 1.61 5.41 -12.44
N ASP A 202 0.36 5.25 -12.02
CA ASP A 202 -0.74 6.19 -12.34
C ASP A 202 -0.46 7.61 -11.83
N LEU A 203 0.34 7.72 -10.76
CA LEU A 203 0.71 8.97 -10.13
C LEU A 203 2.17 9.37 -10.39
N ASN A 204 2.97 8.59 -11.10
CA ASN A 204 4.38 8.92 -11.39
C ASN A 204 4.64 9.07 -12.90
N ASP A 205 3.97 8.28 -13.75
CA ASP A 205 4.13 8.27 -15.20
C ASP A 205 3.04 9.10 -15.89
N THR A 206 3.27 10.41 -16.06
CA THR A 206 2.32 11.32 -16.72
C THR A 206 2.54 11.45 -18.24
N LYS A 207 3.12 10.44 -18.90
CA LYS A 207 3.50 10.55 -20.31
C LYS A 207 2.31 10.60 -21.29
N ASP A 208 1.10 10.20 -20.90
CA ASP A 208 -0.06 10.16 -21.85
C ASP A 208 -1.11 11.26 -21.64
N THR A 209 -0.89 12.24 -20.76
CA THR A 209 -1.91 13.28 -20.46
C THR A 209 -1.69 14.59 -21.19
N LYS A 210 -0.64 14.69 -22.02
CA LYS A 210 -0.41 15.85 -22.89
C LYS A 210 -1.13 15.77 -24.24
N ASP A 211 -1.55 14.58 -24.69
CA ASP A 211 -2.17 14.40 -26.02
C ASP A 211 -3.70 14.57 -26.05
N THR A 212 -4.35 14.78 -24.90
CA THR A 212 -5.82 14.96 -24.81
C THR A 212 -6.28 16.42 -24.77
N ILE A 213 -5.36 17.39 -24.76
CA ILE A 213 -5.71 18.80 -24.97
C ILE A 213 -5.35 19.16 -26.40
N LYS A 214 -6.20 18.77 -27.36
CA LYS A 214 -6.19 19.42 -28.67
C LYS A 214 -6.63 20.89 -28.46
N PRO A 215 -5.87 21.88 -28.93
CA PRO A 215 -6.37 23.24 -29.02
C PRO A 215 -7.62 23.19 -29.90
N ASN A 216 -8.73 23.74 -29.41
CA ASN A 216 -9.93 23.89 -30.23
C ASN A 216 -9.55 24.85 -31.38
N GLU A 217 -9.29 24.29 -32.55
CA GLU A 217 -9.00 25.06 -33.75
C GLU A 217 -10.20 25.96 -34.05
N ALA A 218 -9.85 27.20 -34.39
CA ALA A 218 -10.76 28.28 -34.68
C ALA A 218 -11.83 27.88 -35.71
N GLY A 219 -13.08 28.17 -35.38
CA GLY A 219 -14.22 28.03 -36.27
C GLY A 219 -14.86 29.39 -36.56
N LYS A 220 -14.34 30.04 -37.62
CA LYS A 220 -14.85 31.21 -38.37
C LYS A 220 -14.61 32.60 -37.82
#